data_AF-A0A292YEG8-F1
#
_entry.id   AF-A0A292YEG8-F1
#
_cell.length_a   1.000
_cell.length_b   1.000
_cell.length_c   1.000
_cell.angle_alpha   90.00
_cell.angle_beta   90.00
_cell.angle_gamma   90.00
#
_symmetry.space_group_name_H-M   'P 1'
#
loop_
_entity.id
_entity.type
_entity.pdbx_description
1 polymer ?
#
loop_
_entity_poly.entity_id
_entity_poly.type
_entity_poly.pdbx_seq_one_letter_code
_entity_poly.pdbx_strand_id
1 'polypeptide(L)'
;MTQEELDALMAGGLDDIDEIEDEVNETEVNNKKNENKDSEYTEDEPITPPPADDKHKVVAQLDEVTKESEEKAVEILEKMDEISATITDTNEKIQKIIEFLNEQKELFTKLHNAFPHIKKFEEELQKIDEMIQIANKISEENINAENEIFTVMDIMQYQDIHRQKIERVINIMRALIKYMNRLFEGKIEDEKRVKSAKHLQGDETEEVVSDEDIEKLLAEFGAK
;
A
#
# COMPACT_ATOMS: atom_id res chain seq x y z
N MET A 1 21.03 -10.28 9.44
CA MET A 1 21.94 -9.13 9.34
C MET A 1 22.63 -8.95 10.67
N THR A 2 23.97 -8.97 10.69
CA THR A 2 24.73 -8.67 11.91
C THR A 2 24.90 -7.15 12.03
N GLN A 3 25.05 -6.63 13.26
CA GLN A 3 25.14 -5.18 13.52
C GLN A 3 26.33 -4.51 12.80
N GLU A 4 27.37 -5.27 12.49
CA GLU A 4 28.55 -4.79 11.75
C GLU A 4 28.25 -4.49 10.27
N GLU A 5 27.30 -5.23 9.66
CA GLU A 5 26.84 -4.96 8.28
C GLU A 5 25.94 -3.72 8.23
N LEU A 6 25.20 -3.44 9.31
CA LEU A 6 24.32 -2.28 9.42
C LEU A 6 25.10 -0.98 9.70
N ASP A 7 26.17 -1.07 10.49
CA ASP A 7 27.07 0.06 10.76
C ASP A 7 27.95 0.41 9.55
N ALA A 8 28.35 -0.57 8.75
CA ALA A 8 29.05 -0.33 7.48
C ALA A 8 28.17 0.41 6.46
N LEU A 9 26.85 0.13 6.46
CA LEU A 9 25.88 0.80 5.59
C LEU A 9 25.59 2.25 6.02
N MET A 10 25.68 2.56 7.33
CA MET A 10 25.55 3.92 7.84
C MET A 10 26.82 4.76 7.73
N ALA A 11 28.00 4.13 7.76
CA ALA A 11 29.28 4.82 7.67
C ALA A 11 29.66 5.22 6.22
N GLY A 12 29.09 4.55 5.21
CA GLY A 12 29.36 4.81 3.80
C GLY A 12 28.15 5.38 3.06
N GLY A 13 28.05 6.72 2.98
CA GLY A 13 27.22 7.37 1.94
C GLY A 13 26.24 8.41 2.46
N LEU A 14 26.75 9.53 2.96
CA LEU A 14 25.95 10.76 3.09
C LEU A 14 26.38 11.88 2.12
N ASP A 15 27.35 11.63 1.22
CA ASP A 15 27.92 12.65 0.34
C ASP A 15 27.62 12.48 -1.17
N ASP A 16 26.88 11.44 -1.60
CA ASP A 16 26.57 11.19 -3.02
C ASP A 16 25.05 11.07 -3.31
N ILE A 17 24.23 12.01 -2.81
CA ILE A 17 22.76 12.03 -3.05
C ILE A 17 22.34 12.92 -4.25
N ASP A 18 23.29 13.49 -4.99
CA ASP A 18 22.96 14.43 -6.07
C ASP A 18 22.86 13.80 -7.48
N GLU A 19 22.93 12.47 -7.65
CA GLU A 19 23.09 11.88 -9.00
C GLU A 19 22.20 10.68 -9.37
N ILE A 20 20.96 10.60 -8.86
CA ILE A 20 19.97 9.64 -9.40
C ILE A 20 18.65 10.35 -9.70
N GLU A 21 18.70 11.23 -10.71
CA GLU A 21 17.55 11.49 -11.57
C GLU A 21 17.52 10.43 -12.70
N ASP A 22 16.29 10.15 -13.16
CA ASP A 22 15.94 9.38 -14.36
C ASP A 22 16.00 7.84 -14.29
N GLU A 23 14.90 7.23 -13.87
CA GLU A 23 14.17 6.23 -14.67
C GLU A 23 12.88 5.82 -13.93
N VAL A 24 11.77 6.49 -14.23
CA VAL A 24 10.42 6.04 -13.85
C VAL A 24 9.74 5.57 -15.13
N ASN A 25 9.83 4.27 -15.41
CA ASN A 25 9.07 3.65 -16.49
C ASN A 25 7.61 3.50 -16.04
N GLU A 26 6.72 4.01 -16.89
CA GLU A 26 5.27 3.97 -16.77
C GLU A 26 4.76 2.53 -16.63
N THR A 27 3.88 2.29 -15.65
CA THR A 27 2.95 1.17 -15.74
C THR A 27 1.54 1.68 -15.43
N GLU A 28 0.74 1.75 -16.49
CA GLU A 28 -0.66 2.14 -16.48
C GLU A 28 -1.47 1.21 -15.57
N VAL A 29 -1.98 1.73 -14.46
CA VAL A 29 -3.07 1.08 -13.71
C VAL A 29 -4.39 1.65 -14.21
N ASN A 30 -5.00 0.88 -15.11
CA ASN A 30 -6.39 1.05 -15.55
C ASN A 30 -7.32 1.01 -14.33
N ASN A 31 -7.87 2.16 -13.93
CA ASN A 31 -8.94 2.20 -12.94
C ASN A 31 -10.19 2.89 -13.49
N LYS A 32 -11.30 2.17 -13.30
CA LYS A 32 -12.62 2.40 -13.86
C LYS A 32 -13.14 3.81 -13.55
N LYS A 33 -13.79 4.40 -14.56
CA LYS A 33 -14.62 5.61 -14.50
C LYS A 33 -15.44 5.66 -13.20
N ASN A 34 -15.04 6.55 -12.30
CA ASN A 34 -15.99 7.21 -11.40
C ASN A 34 -16.27 8.57 -12.03
N GLU A 35 -17.47 8.68 -12.62
CA GLU A 35 -18.04 9.97 -13.00
C GLU A 35 -18.29 10.77 -11.72
N ASN A 36 -17.44 11.75 -11.44
CA ASN A 36 -17.81 12.89 -10.62
C ASN A 36 -17.44 14.16 -11.37
N LYS A 37 -18.47 15.00 -11.53
CA LYS A 37 -18.46 16.28 -12.22
C LYS A 37 -17.52 17.27 -11.55
N ASP A 38 -17.03 18.17 -12.41
CA ASP A 38 -16.54 19.52 -12.15
C ASP A 38 -15.12 19.69 -11.60
N SER A 39 -14.17 19.89 -12.52
CA SER A 39 -13.51 21.21 -12.65
C SER A 39 -12.78 21.24 -14.00
N GLU A 40 -13.35 21.95 -14.97
CA GLU A 40 -12.67 22.34 -16.19
C GLU A 40 -11.53 23.28 -15.79
N TYR A 41 -10.28 22.81 -15.82
CA TYR A 41 -9.11 23.63 -15.54
C TYR A 41 -8.96 24.65 -16.68
N THR A 42 -9.59 25.81 -16.56
CA THR A 42 -9.23 26.99 -17.35
C THR A 42 -7.91 27.52 -16.81
N GLU A 43 -6.92 27.70 -17.69
CA GLU A 43 -5.53 28.10 -17.37
C GLU A 43 -5.39 29.43 -16.60
N ASP A 44 -6.49 30.17 -16.39
CA ASP A 44 -6.51 31.50 -15.79
C ASP A 44 -7.11 31.58 -14.36
N GLU A 45 -7.56 30.47 -13.75
CA GLU A 45 -8.09 30.51 -12.38
C GLU A 45 -7.00 30.26 -11.32
N PRO A 46 -6.92 31.09 -10.26
CA PRO A 46 -5.96 30.87 -9.17
C PRO A 46 -6.28 29.55 -8.47
N ILE A 47 -5.32 28.62 -8.47
CA ILE A 47 -5.41 27.34 -7.77
C ILE A 47 -5.62 27.63 -6.27
N THR A 48 -6.85 27.42 -5.80
CA THR A 48 -7.19 27.57 -4.38
C THR A 48 -6.90 26.26 -3.66
N PRO A 49 -6.26 26.30 -2.47
CA PRO A 49 -6.00 25.09 -1.72
C PRO A 49 -7.34 24.44 -1.31
N PRO A 50 -7.47 23.11 -1.48
CA PRO A 50 -8.71 22.40 -1.15
C PRO A 50 -9.05 22.57 0.34
N PRO A 51 -10.34 22.50 0.71
CA PRO A 51 -10.77 22.66 2.10
C PRO A 51 -10.15 21.60 3.00
N ALA A 52 -9.79 21.98 4.23
CA ALA A 52 -9.16 21.12 5.23
C ALA A 52 -10.12 20.08 5.87
N ASP A 53 -10.95 19.46 5.04
CA ASP A 53 -11.84 18.36 5.40
C ASP A 53 -11.03 17.08 5.64
N ASP A 54 -11.62 16.10 6.34
CA ASP A 54 -10.96 14.84 6.66
C ASP A 54 -10.44 14.09 5.41
N LYS A 55 -11.09 14.29 4.26
CA LYS A 55 -10.67 13.77 2.95
C LYS A 55 -9.41 14.41 2.35
N HIS A 56 -8.97 15.55 2.87
CA HIS A 56 -7.78 16.25 2.38
C HIS A 56 -6.67 16.29 3.45
N LYS A 57 -6.89 15.65 4.60
CA LYS A 57 -5.87 15.46 5.63
C LYS A 57 -4.92 14.32 5.24
N VAL A 58 -4.03 14.63 4.32
CA VAL A 58 -3.07 13.68 3.72
C VAL A 58 -2.24 12.90 4.74
N VAL A 59 -1.85 13.51 5.88
CA VAL A 59 -1.11 12.80 6.93
C VAL A 59 -1.97 11.72 7.59
N ALA A 60 -3.24 12.02 7.89
CA ALA A 60 -4.15 11.05 8.48
C ALA A 60 -4.47 9.90 7.51
N GLN A 61 -4.60 10.21 6.22
CA GLN A 61 -4.77 9.20 5.18
C GLN A 61 -3.55 8.28 5.05
N LEU A 62 -2.34 8.82 5.12
CA LEU A 62 -1.13 8.01 5.09
C LEU A 62 -1.01 7.11 6.33
N ASP A 63 -1.39 7.61 7.52
CA ASP A 63 -1.47 6.81 8.75
C ASP A 63 -2.55 5.69 8.65
N GLU A 64 -3.67 5.97 7.98
CA GLU A 64 -4.74 4.96 7.73
C GLU A 64 -4.27 3.90 6.73
N VAL A 65 -3.64 4.31 5.63
CA VAL A 65 -3.10 3.40 4.62
C VAL A 65 -2.03 2.49 5.18
N THR A 66 -1.13 2.95 6.06
CA THR A 66 -0.13 2.08 6.68
C THR A 66 -0.77 1.02 7.56
N LYS A 67 -1.77 1.41 8.36
CA LYS A 67 -2.49 0.50 9.24
C LYS A 67 -3.30 -0.54 8.47
N GLU A 68 -4.11 -0.11 7.50
CA GLU A 68 -4.91 -1.02 6.67
C GLU A 68 -4.02 -1.96 5.85
N SER A 69 -2.89 -1.45 5.34
CA SER A 69 -1.91 -2.27 4.63
C SER A 69 -1.37 -3.37 5.55
N GLU A 70 -0.95 -3.04 6.78
CA GLU A 70 -0.45 -4.03 7.75
C GLU A 70 -1.50 -5.11 8.09
N GLU A 71 -2.75 -4.72 8.34
CA GLU A 71 -3.84 -5.67 8.60
C GLU A 71 -4.06 -6.62 7.41
N LYS A 72 -4.06 -6.07 6.19
CA LYS A 72 -4.16 -6.89 4.96
C LYS A 72 -2.93 -7.72 4.69
N ALA A 73 -1.76 -7.29 5.16
CA ALA A 73 -0.54 -8.09 5.10
C ALA A 73 -0.75 -9.42 5.83
N VAL A 74 -1.22 -9.30 7.08
CA VAL A 74 -1.41 -10.43 7.98
C VAL A 74 -2.46 -11.38 7.41
N GLU A 75 -3.56 -10.86 6.87
CA GLU A 75 -4.59 -11.69 6.21
C GLU A 75 -4.02 -12.49 5.03
N ILE A 76 -3.18 -11.87 4.18
CA ILE A 76 -2.56 -12.56 3.05
C ILE A 76 -1.62 -13.66 3.53
N LEU A 77 -0.81 -13.41 4.56
CA LEU A 77 0.10 -14.42 5.13
C LEU A 77 -0.69 -15.62 5.67
N GLU A 78 -1.75 -15.38 6.45
CA GLU A 78 -2.61 -16.45 6.96
C GLU A 78 -3.23 -17.27 5.82
N LYS A 79 -3.68 -16.60 4.74
CA LYS A 79 -4.20 -17.28 3.56
C LYS A 79 -3.14 -18.09 2.83
N MET A 80 -1.91 -17.60 2.74
CA MET A 80 -0.80 -18.33 2.13
C MET A 80 -0.44 -19.58 2.95
N ASP A 81 -0.45 -19.50 4.27
CA ASP A 81 -0.25 -20.65 5.15
C ASP A 81 -1.36 -21.70 4.98
N GLU A 82 -2.63 -21.26 4.89
CA GLU A 82 -3.78 -22.15 4.63
C GLU A 82 -3.65 -22.88 3.28
N ILE A 83 -3.24 -22.15 2.23
CA ILE A 83 -3.01 -22.74 0.89
C ILE A 83 -1.83 -23.71 0.94
N SER A 84 -0.71 -23.35 1.58
CA SER A 84 0.46 -24.21 1.73
C SER A 84 0.10 -25.53 2.42
N ALA A 85 -0.62 -25.47 3.55
CA ALA A 85 -1.10 -26.67 4.24
C ALA A 85 -2.01 -27.54 3.36
N THR A 86 -2.88 -26.92 2.56
CA THR A 86 -3.75 -27.61 1.60
C THR A 86 -2.96 -28.31 0.50
N ILE A 87 -1.89 -27.67 -0.01
CA ILE A 87 -1.00 -28.26 -1.02
C ILE A 87 -0.28 -29.47 -0.44
N THR A 88 0.25 -29.37 0.78
CA THR A 88 0.91 -30.50 1.46
C THR A 88 -0.03 -31.70 1.62
N ASP A 89 -1.26 -31.48 2.14
CA ASP A 89 -2.26 -32.55 2.28
C ASP A 89 -2.67 -33.14 0.92
N THR A 90 -2.79 -32.30 -0.12
CA THR A 90 -3.07 -32.77 -1.48
C THR A 90 -1.94 -33.64 -2.02
N ASN A 91 -0.68 -33.26 -1.79
CA ASN A 91 0.49 -34.05 -2.19
C ASN A 91 0.55 -35.40 -1.46
N GLU A 92 0.22 -35.46 -0.17
CA GLU A 92 0.12 -36.74 0.56
C GLU A 92 -0.97 -37.66 -0.03
N LYS A 93 -2.11 -37.09 -0.43
CA LYS A 93 -3.19 -37.86 -1.08
C LYS A 93 -2.76 -38.38 -2.46
N ILE A 94 -2.06 -37.56 -3.25
CA ILE A 94 -1.52 -37.97 -4.55
C ILE A 94 -0.48 -39.09 -4.40
N GLN A 95 0.40 -39.01 -3.40
CA GLN A 95 1.35 -40.07 -3.07
C GLN A 95 0.64 -41.41 -2.80
N LYS A 96 -0.40 -41.42 -1.98
CA LYS A 96 -1.21 -42.63 -1.71
C LYS A 96 -1.86 -43.19 -2.99
N ILE A 97 -2.31 -42.33 -3.90
CA ILE A 97 -2.85 -42.75 -5.20
C ILE A 97 -1.75 -43.40 -6.05
N ILE A 98 -0.55 -42.81 -6.10
CA ILE A 98 0.59 -43.36 -6.84
C ILE A 98 1.00 -44.72 -6.28
N GLU A 99 1.09 -44.88 -4.95
CA GLU A 99 1.37 -46.15 -4.30
C GLU A 99 0.34 -47.22 -4.69
N PHE A 100 -0.96 -46.91 -4.58
CA PHE A 100 -2.03 -47.81 -5.00
C PHE A 100 -1.93 -48.20 -6.48
N LEU A 101 -1.69 -47.23 -7.38
CA LEU A 101 -1.55 -47.50 -8.81
C LEU A 101 -0.34 -48.39 -9.11
N ASN A 102 0.77 -48.23 -8.38
CA ASN A 102 1.94 -49.11 -8.49
C ASN A 102 1.64 -50.55 -8.04
N GLU A 103 0.90 -50.73 -6.94
CA GLU A 103 0.45 -52.07 -6.52
C GLU A 103 -0.46 -52.72 -7.59
N GLN A 104 -1.38 -51.96 -8.16
CA GLN A 104 -2.23 -52.44 -9.26
C GLN A 104 -1.39 -52.79 -10.50
N LYS A 105 -0.40 -51.96 -10.85
CA LYS A 105 0.51 -52.24 -11.95
C LYS A 105 1.25 -53.56 -11.75
N GLU A 106 1.76 -53.83 -10.56
CA GLU A 106 2.40 -55.12 -10.26
C GLU A 106 1.45 -56.30 -10.41
N LEU A 107 0.21 -56.17 -9.92
CA LEU A 107 -0.82 -57.20 -10.04
C LEU A 107 -1.15 -57.51 -11.51
N PHE A 108 -1.40 -56.47 -12.31
CA PHE A 108 -1.70 -56.63 -13.73
C PHE A 108 -0.49 -57.14 -14.52
N THR A 109 0.73 -56.80 -14.11
CA THR A 109 1.96 -57.37 -14.69
C THR A 109 2.03 -58.88 -14.43
N LYS A 110 1.76 -59.33 -13.20
CA LYS A 110 1.71 -60.76 -12.86
C LYS A 110 0.60 -61.49 -13.62
N LEU A 111 -0.58 -60.88 -13.76
CA LEU A 111 -1.71 -61.44 -14.50
C LEU A 111 -1.44 -61.53 -16.01
N HIS A 112 -0.86 -60.49 -16.61
CA HIS A 112 -0.47 -60.49 -18.03
C HIS A 112 0.57 -61.58 -18.32
N ASN A 113 1.58 -61.73 -17.45
CA ASN A 113 2.60 -62.79 -17.56
C ASN A 113 2.01 -64.20 -17.42
N ALA A 114 1.04 -64.40 -16.52
CA ALA A 114 0.37 -65.68 -16.32
C ALA A 114 -0.64 -66.02 -17.43
N PHE A 115 -1.27 -65.00 -18.03
CA PHE A 115 -2.30 -65.14 -19.05
C PHE A 115 -2.03 -64.23 -20.27
N PRO A 116 -0.97 -64.50 -21.04
CA PRO A 116 -0.52 -63.62 -22.14
C PRO A 116 -1.52 -63.52 -23.30
N HIS A 117 -2.49 -64.42 -23.38
CA HIS A 117 -3.53 -64.40 -24.42
C HIS A 117 -4.68 -63.41 -24.11
N ILE A 118 -4.75 -62.84 -22.91
CA ILE A 118 -5.82 -61.92 -22.51
C ILE A 118 -5.36 -60.47 -22.73
N LYS A 119 -5.74 -59.90 -23.88
CA LYS A 119 -5.42 -58.52 -24.28
C LYS A 119 -5.89 -57.45 -23.29
N LYS A 120 -7.01 -57.68 -22.58
CA LYS A 120 -7.53 -56.73 -21.59
C LYS A 120 -6.52 -56.38 -20.50
N PHE A 121 -5.63 -57.30 -20.11
CA PHE A 121 -4.62 -57.01 -19.10
C PHE A 121 -3.55 -56.06 -19.61
N GLU A 122 -3.21 -56.15 -20.90
CA GLU A 122 -2.27 -55.21 -21.54
C GLU A 122 -2.90 -53.81 -21.65
N GLU A 123 -4.17 -53.73 -22.04
CA GLU A 123 -4.92 -52.46 -22.13
C GLU A 123 -5.08 -51.77 -20.77
N GLU A 124 -5.43 -52.51 -19.71
CA GLU A 124 -5.54 -51.94 -18.36
C GLU A 124 -4.18 -51.52 -17.78
N LEU A 125 -3.09 -52.23 -18.12
CA LEU A 125 -1.74 -51.87 -17.68
C LEU A 125 -1.29 -50.54 -18.32
N GLN A 126 -1.61 -50.32 -19.61
CA GLN A 126 -1.38 -49.02 -20.27
C GLN A 126 -2.16 -47.89 -19.60
N LYS A 127 -3.44 -48.10 -19.27
CA LYS A 127 -4.25 -47.09 -18.55
C LYS A 127 -3.67 -46.76 -17.18
N ILE A 128 -3.17 -47.76 -16.44
CA ILE A 128 -2.54 -47.54 -15.14
C ILE A 128 -1.29 -46.66 -15.31
N ASP A 129 -0.47 -46.93 -16.34
CA ASP A 129 0.70 -46.10 -16.64
C ASP A 129 0.33 -44.65 -16.99
N GLU A 130 -0.71 -44.44 -17.80
CA GLU A 130 -1.25 -43.10 -18.09
C GLU A 130 -1.71 -42.39 -16.81
N MET A 131 -2.42 -43.09 -15.92
CA MET A 131 -2.90 -42.52 -14.65
C MET A 131 -1.76 -42.18 -13.71
N ILE A 132 -0.70 -42.99 -13.65
CA ILE A 132 0.52 -42.68 -12.89
C ILE A 132 1.19 -41.42 -13.44
N GLN A 133 1.28 -41.26 -14.76
CA GLN A 133 1.85 -40.06 -15.37
C GLN A 133 1.02 -38.80 -15.02
N ILE A 134 -0.31 -38.90 -15.07
CA ILE A 134 -1.20 -37.79 -14.68
C ILE A 134 -0.98 -37.44 -13.20
N ALA A 135 -0.95 -38.44 -12.30
CA ALA A 135 -0.75 -38.21 -10.87
C ALA A 135 0.61 -37.54 -10.57
N ASN A 136 1.69 -37.98 -11.22
CA ASN A 136 3.00 -37.37 -11.09
C ASN A 136 3.01 -35.92 -11.60
N LYS A 137 2.32 -35.64 -12.70
CA LYS A 137 2.20 -34.28 -13.23
C LYS A 137 1.48 -33.35 -12.26
N ILE A 138 0.38 -33.80 -11.66
CA ILE A 138 -0.34 -33.02 -10.64
C ILE A 138 0.58 -32.77 -9.42
N SER A 139 1.35 -33.78 -9.00
CA SER A 139 2.33 -33.62 -7.91
C SER A 139 3.39 -32.56 -8.24
N GLU A 140 3.88 -32.52 -9.48
CA GLU A 140 4.85 -31.53 -9.94
C GLU A 140 4.24 -30.12 -9.99
N GLU A 141 3.03 -29.98 -10.51
CA GLU A 141 2.28 -28.72 -10.52
C GLU A 141 2.06 -28.18 -9.09
N ASN A 142 1.75 -29.05 -8.13
CA ASN A 142 1.62 -28.68 -6.72
C ASN A 142 2.94 -28.22 -6.09
N ILE A 143 4.06 -28.87 -6.39
CA ILE A 143 5.39 -28.45 -5.92
C ILE A 143 5.74 -27.06 -6.48
N ASN A 144 5.41 -26.81 -7.75
CA ASN A 144 5.61 -25.50 -8.35
C ASN A 144 4.75 -24.42 -7.67
N ALA A 145 3.48 -24.73 -7.37
CA ALA A 145 2.62 -23.83 -6.61
C ALA A 145 3.16 -23.54 -5.19
N GLU A 146 3.73 -24.53 -4.52
CA GLU A 146 4.38 -24.35 -3.21
C GLU A 146 5.60 -23.41 -3.30
N ASN A 147 6.43 -23.56 -4.33
CA ASN A 147 7.55 -22.66 -4.59
C ASN A 147 7.08 -21.23 -4.92
N GLU A 148 5.97 -21.07 -5.64
CA GLU A 148 5.38 -19.76 -5.90
C GLU A 148 4.90 -19.10 -4.60
N ILE A 149 4.29 -19.85 -3.68
CA ILE A 149 3.91 -19.33 -2.35
C ILE A 149 5.12 -18.78 -1.60
N PHE A 150 6.24 -19.52 -1.57
CA PHE A 150 7.47 -19.02 -0.96
C PHE A 150 7.97 -17.74 -1.63
N THR A 151 7.90 -17.66 -2.95
CA THR A 151 8.27 -16.44 -3.69
C THR A 151 7.37 -15.26 -3.33
N VAL A 152 6.07 -15.48 -3.17
CA VAL A 152 5.12 -14.44 -2.75
C VAL A 152 5.40 -14.00 -1.30
N MET A 153 5.72 -14.94 -0.40
CA MET A 153 6.14 -14.62 0.97
C MET A 153 7.42 -13.77 1.01
N ASP A 154 8.36 -13.99 0.09
CA ASP A 154 9.55 -13.15 -0.04
C ASP A 154 9.21 -11.74 -0.53
N ILE A 155 8.33 -11.63 -1.53
CA ILE A 155 7.84 -10.32 -2.03
C ILE A 155 7.07 -9.58 -0.92
N MET A 156 6.33 -10.30 -0.08
CA MET A 156 5.59 -9.74 1.05
C MET A 156 6.49 -8.93 2.00
N GLN A 157 7.77 -9.28 2.12
CA GLN A 157 8.74 -8.54 2.93
C GLN A 157 8.94 -7.10 2.40
N TYR A 158 8.73 -6.84 1.11
CA TYR A 158 8.75 -5.47 0.55
C TYR A 158 7.62 -4.59 1.07
N GLN A 159 6.57 -5.17 1.66
CA GLN A 159 5.51 -4.38 2.28
C GLN A 159 6.02 -3.57 3.48
N ASP A 160 6.95 -4.12 4.26
CA ASP A 160 7.56 -3.37 5.37
C ASP A 160 8.35 -2.16 4.85
N ILE A 161 9.00 -2.30 3.69
CA ILE A 161 9.70 -1.18 3.03
C ILE A 161 8.70 -0.07 2.63
N HIS A 162 7.51 -0.43 2.13
CA HIS A 162 6.48 0.57 1.80
C HIS A 162 5.98 1.31 3.04
N ARG A 163 5.76 0.60 4.16
CA ARG A 163 5.42 1.21 5.45
C ARG A 163 6.49 2.22 5.87
N GLN A 164 7.77 1.84 5.85
CA GLN A 164 8.88 2.72 6.22
C GLN A 164 8.96 3.97 5.32
N LYS A 165 8.74 3.81 4.00
CA LYS A 165 8.70 4.94 3.06
C LYS A 165 7.55 5.90 3.39
N ILE A 166 6.36 5.39 3.71
CA ILE A 166 5.22 6.22 4.11
C ILE A 166 5.49 6.92 5.45
N GLU A 167 6.06 6.23 6.45
CA GLU A 167 6.47 6.83 7.72
C GLU A 167 7.46 7.99 7.53
N ARG A 168 8.42 7.84 6.60
CA ARG A 168 9.35 8.91 6.23
C ARG A 168 8.61 10.12 5.63
N VAL A 169 7.67 9.89 4.71
CA VAL A 169 6.85 10.96 4.11
C VAL A 169 6.02 11.67 5.17
N ILE A 170 5.36 10.92 6.06
CA ILE A 170 4.58 11.47 7.18
C ILE A 170 5.45 12.38 8.06
N ASN A 171 6.66 11.95 8.40
CA ASN A 171 7.59 12.73 9.21
C ASN A 171 8.01 14.03 8.52
N ILE A 172 8.31 14.00 7.22
CA ILE A 172 8.62 15.19 6.42
C ILE A 172 7.41 16.14 6.39
N MET A 173 6.21 15.63 6.10
CA MET A 173 4.98 16.44 6.07
C MET A 173 4.70 17.11 7.41
N ARG A 174 4.85 16.37 8.52
CA ARG A 174 4.72 16.94 9.88
C ARG A 174 5.78 18.00 10.17
N ALA A 175 7.01 17.84 9.68
CA ALA A 175 8.07 18.85 9.81
C ALA A 175 7.77 20.11 8.99
N LEU A 176 7.26 19.96 7.76
CA LEU A 176 6.83 21.07 6.91
C LEU A 176 5.72 21.90 7.55
N ILE A 177 4.72 21.26 8.16
CA ILE A 177 3.66 21.96 8.91
C ILE A 177 4.26 22.78 10.07
N LYS A 178 5.19 22.19 10.84
CA LYS A 178 5.87 22.90 11.94
C LYS A 178 6.70 24.08 11.42
N TYR A 179 7.40 23.90 10.31
CA TYR A 179 8.21 24.96 9.69
C TYR A 179 7.31 26.10 9.19
N MET A 180 6.22 25.78 8.50
CA MET A 180 5.23 26.76 8.04
C MET A 180 4.60 27.52 9.21
N ASN A 181 4.20 26.82 10.27
CA ASN A 181 3.68 27.46 11.48
C ASN A 181 4.71 28.40 12.12
N ARG A 182 5.99 28.02 12.17
CA ARG A 182 7.08 28.90 12.67
C ARG A 182 7.37 30.09 11.76
N LEU A 183 7.19 29.97 10.45
CA LEU A 183 7.32 31.09 9.52
C LEU A 183 6.20 32.13 9.73
N PHE A 184 4.99 31.67 10.04
CA PHE A 184 3.84 32.54 10.32
C PHE A 184 3.73 32.99 11.78
N GLU A 185 4.49 32.37 12.69
CA GLU A 185 4.59 32.79 14.09
C GLU A 185 5.22 34.19 14.15
N GLY A 186 4.43 35.18 14.60
CA GLY A 186 4.91 36.55 14.73
C GLY A 186 5.83 36.70 15.95
N LYS A 187 6.69 37.73 15.92
CA LYS A 187 7.56 38.08 17.06
C LYS A 187 6.79 38.61 18.28
N ILE A 188 5.49 38.87 18.12
CA ILE A 188 4.62 39.53 19.09
C ILE A 188 3.40 38.63 19.29
N GLU A 189 3.06 38.37 20.55
CA GLU A 189 1.84 37.65 20.94
C GLU A 189 0.60 38.35 20.36
N ASP A 190 -0.36 37.56 19.89
CA ASP A 190 -1.54 38.07 19.17
C ASP A 190 -2.36 39.08 20.01
N GLU A 191 -2.36 38.94 21.34
CA GLU A 191 -3.00 39.87 22.27
C GLU A 191 -2.37 41.27 22.27
N LYS A 192 -1.09 41.36 21.91
CA LYS A 192 -0.32 42.62 21.83
C LYS A 192 -0.30 43.19 20.41
N ARG A 193 -0.90 42.50 19.43
CA ARG A 193 -1.00 43.01 18.05
C ARG A 193 -2.02 44.13 17.98
N VAL A 194 -1.77 45.09 17.09
CA VAL A 194 -2.71 46.17 16.80
C VAL A 194 -4.00 45.54 16.28
N LYS A 195 -5.14 45.94 16.86
CA LYS A 195 -6.46 45.46 16.43
C LYS A 195 -6.59 45.62 14.91
N SER A 196 -7.03 44.56 14.24
CA SER A 196 -7.26 44.58 12.79
C SER A 196 -8.19 45.73 12.43
N ALA A 197 -7.87 46.46 11.36
CA ALA A 197 -8.74 47.50 10.84
C ALA A 197 -10.07 46.87 10.41
N LYS A 198 -11.17 47.38 10.95
CA LYS A 198 -12.52 46.89 10.64
C LYS A 198 -13.11 47.48 9.35
N HIS A 199 -12.57 48.62 8.92
CA HIS A 199 -12.96 49.32 7.71
C HIS A 199 -11.70 49.81 6.99
N LEU A 200 -11.60 49.52 5.70
CA LEU A 200 -10.61 50.09 4.80
C LEU A 200 -11.28 51.05 3.81
N GLN A 201 -10.51 52.03 3.35
CA GLN A 201 -11.00 53.02 2.40
C GLN A 201 -11.40 52.34 1.07
N GLY A 202 -12.70 52.25 0.82
CA GLY A 202 -13.27 51.54 -0.34
C GLY A 202 -14.18 50.36 0.03
N ASP A 203 -14.24 49.96 1.30
CA ASP A 203 -15.21 48.97 1.78
C ASP A 203 -16.63 49.57 1.83
N GLU A 204 -17.65 48.75 1.54
CA GLU A 204 -19.07 49.14 1.68
C GLU A 204 -19.57 49.09 3.14
N THR A 205 -18.70 48.76 4.09
CA THR A 205 -19.05 48.66 5.51
C THR A 205 -19.16 50.05 6.15
N GLU A 206 -20.32 50.39 6.71
CA GLU A 206 -20.61 51.69 7.33
C GLU A 206 -20.01 51.89 8.73
N GLU A 207 -19.09 51.03 9.22
CA GLU A 207 -18.37 51.21 10.49
C GLU A 207 -17.27 52.29 10.39
N VAL A 208 -17.65 53.47 9.88
CA VAL A 208 -16.89 54.71 9.98
C VAL A 208 -17.32 55.42 11.28
N VAL A 209 -16.38 56.09 11.95
CA VAL A 209 -16.70 56.86 13.18
C VAL A 209 -17.81 57.86 12.84
N SER A 210 -18.97 57.71 13.47
CA SER A 210 -20.13 58.55 13.20
C SER A 210 -19.96 59.93 13.83
N ASP A 211 -20.64 60.94 13.31
CA ASP A 211 -20.58 62.30 13.86
C ASP A 211 -21.01 62.34 15.35
N GLU A 212 -21.92 61.44 15.77
CA GLU A 212 -22.28 61.26 17.19
C GLU A 212 -21.14 60.73 18.06
N ASP A 213 -20.31 59.83 17.51
CA ASP A 213 -19.14 59.31 18.22
C ASP A 213 -18.03 60.38 18.32
N ILE A 214 -17.92 61.25 17.30
CA ILE A 214 -17.03 62.42 17.32
C ILE A 214 -17.50 63.44 18.35
N GLU A 215 -18.80 63.69 18.44
CA GLU A 215 -19.39 64.64 19.39
C GLU A 215 -19.26 64.14 20.85
N LYS A 216 -19.39 62.83 21.09
CA LYS A 216 -19.08 62.22 22.40
C LYS A 216 -17.60 62.35 22.77
N LEU A 217 -16.68 62.13 21.82
CA LEU A 217 -15.25 62.32 22.06
C LEU A 217 -14.89 63.79 22.34
N LEU A 218 -15.51 64.73 21.62
CA LEU A 218 -15.37 66.16 21.87
C LEU A 218 -15.91 66.56 23.25
N ALA A 219 -17.02 65.95 23.69
CA ALA A 219 -17.57 66.18 25.03
C ALA A 219 -16.64 65.65 26.13
N GLU A 220 -16.03 64.48 25.96
CA GLU A 220 -15.04 63.94 26.91
C GLU A 220 -13.75 64.77 26.98
N PHE A 221 -13.28 65.30 25.84
CA PHE A 221 -12.06 66.14 25.81
C PHE A 221 -12.31 67.61 26.18
N GLY A 222 -13.52 68.12 25.97
CA GLY A 222 -13.94 69.48 26.36
C GLY A 222 -14.29 69.62 27.84
N ALA A 223 -14.40 68.50 28.58
CA ALA A 223 -14.68 68.47 30.01
C ALA A 223 -13.41 68.56 30.89
N LYS A 224 -12.35 69.21 30.42
CA LYS A 224 -11.10 69.43 31.18
C LYS A 224 -10.82 70.91 31.42
#